data_AF-A0A7S2D6M1-F1
#
_entry.id   AF-A0A7S2D6M1-F1
#
_cell.length_a   1.000
_cell.length_b   1.000
_cell.length_c   1.000
_cell.angle_alpha   90.00
_cell.angle_beta   90.00
_cell.angle_gamma   90.00
#
_symmetry.space_group_name_H-M   'P 1'
#
loop_
_entity.id
_entity.type
_entity.pdbx_description
1 polymer ?
#
loop_
_entity_poly.entity_id
_entity_poly.type
_entity_poly.pdbx_seq_one_letter_code
_entity_poly.pdbx_strand_id
1 'polypeptide(L)'
;HGGRQLRLGRPASEKDDISRRSFLDVITTPNGIALSFWVLAFIIPWSLTREEKVRKSKICVRSKQFVEDYMADPMKTASLAKKGVPYENMRAYLQGEDCLELPEWFEQAKNAKAFWEVGEEYRIG
;
A
#
# COMPACT_ATOMS: atom_id res chain seq x y z
N HIS A 1 -11.43 -5.93 -61.84
CA HIS A 1 -10.85 -5.44 -60.57
C HIS A 1 -11.46 -6.20 -59.40
N GLY A 2 -10.79 -7.27 -58.94
CA GLY A 2 -11.28 -8.15 -57.88
C GLY A 2 -10.55 -7.87 -56.56
N GLY A 3 -11.30 -7.51 -55.52
CA GLY A 3 -10.77 -7.24 -54.18
C GLY A 3 -10.27 -8.51 -53.50
N ARG A 4 -8.98 -8.55 -53.16
CA ARG A 4 -8.40 -9.61 -52.31
C ARG A 4 -8.83 -9.38 -50.87
N GLN A 5 -9.65 -10.29 -50.34
CA GLN A 5 -9.88 -10.41 -48.90
C GLN A 5 -8.58 -10.86 -48.22
N LEU A 6 -7.97 -9.98 -47.41
CA LEU A 6 -6.94 -10.35 -46.44
C LEU A 6 -7.62 -11.05 -45.27
N ARG A 7 -7.68 -12.38 -45.32
CA ARG A 7 -7.97 -13.19 -44.12
C ARG A 7 -6.80 -13.02 -43.15
N LEU A 8 -7.02 -12.27 -42.08
CA LEU A 8 -6.17 -12.29 -40.89
C LEU A 8 -6.23 -13.70 -40.29
N GLY A 9 -5.24 -14.52 -40.65
CA GLY A 9 -4.94 -15.75 -39.95
C GLY A 9 -4.54 -15.41 -38.52
N ARG A 10 -5.31 -15.88 -37.55
CA ARG A 10 -4.95 -15.87 -36.13
C ARG A 10 -3.55 -16.50 -36.02
N PRO A 11 -2.53 -15.80 -35.46
CA PRO A 11 -1.28 -16.48 -35.18
C PRO A 11 -1.60 -17.66 -34.27
N ALA A 12 -1.05 -18.83 -34.63
CA ALA A 12 -1.11 -20.02 -33.81
C ALA A 12 -0.71 -19.60 -32.40
N SER A 13 -1.65 -19.77 -31.48
CA SER A 13 -1.41 -19.61 -30.06
C SER A 13 -0.39 -20.67 -29.67
N GLU A 14 0.90 -20.34 -29.77
CA GLU A 14 1.99 -21.06 -29.14
C GLU A 14 1.76 -20.96 -27.63
N LYS A 15 0.89 -21.84 -27.14
CA LYS A 15 0.72 -22.14 -25.72
C LYS A 15 1.92 -22.96 -25.29
N ASP A 16 3.09 -22.35 -25.34
CA ASP A 16 4.26 -22.92 -24.69
C ASP A 16 4.18 -22.53 -23.22
N ASP A 17 3.52 -23.41 -22.47
CA ASP A 17 3.90 -23.84 -21.12
C ASP A 17 4.36 -22.78 -20.11
N ILE A 18 3.66 -21.65 -20.02
CA ILE A 18 3.77 -20.76 -18.84
C ILE A 18 3.21 -21.48 -17.58
N SER A 19 2.35 -22.49 -17.77
CA SER A 19 1.64 -23.19 -16.70
C SER A 19 2.47 -24.19 -15.88
N ARG A 20 3.74 -24.44 -16.24
CA ARG A 20 4.58 -25.49 -15.64
C ARG A 20 6.00 -25.07 -15.26
N ARG A 21 6.31 -23.77 -15.22
CA ARG A 21 7.58 -23.35 -14.61
C ARG A 21 7.46 -23.51 -13.10
N SER A 22 8.27 -24.42 -12.55
CA SER A 22 8.42 -24.61 -11.11
C SER A 22 8.73 -23.24 -10.48
N PHE A 23 8.06 -22.90 -9.38
CA PHE A 23 8.28 -21.64 -8.66
C PHE A 23 9.78 -21.40 -8.35
N LEU A 24 10.53 -22.48 -8.15
CA LEU A 24 11.98 -22.47 -7.96
C LEU A 24 12.77 -22.00 -9.18
N ASP A 25 12.33 -22.32 -10.40
CA ASP A 25 13.01 -21.89 -11.64
C ASP A 25 12.82 -20.39 -11.89
N VAL A 26 11.69 -19.83 -11.47
CA VAL A 26 11.41 -18.38 -11.60
C VAL A 26 12.27 -17.55 -10.64
N ILE A 27 12.68 -18.11 -9.50
CA ILE A 27 13.48 -17.40 -8.47
C ILE A 27 14.99 -17.50 -8.74
N THR A 28 15.43 -18.60 -9.35
CA THR A 28 16.86 -18.90 -9.59
C THR A 28 17.35 -18.43 -10.96
N THR A 29 16.45 -18.15 -11.91
CA THR A 29 16.84 -17.56 -13.20
C THR A 29 17.00 -16.05 -13.09
N PRO A 30 18.12 -15.46 -13.55
CA PRO A 30 18.36 -14.01 -13.48
C PRO A 30 17.49 -13.28 -14.51
N ASN A 31 16.21 -13.11 -14.18
CA ASN A 31 15.21 -12.38 -14.95
C ASN A 31 14.69 -11.20 -14.12
N GLY A 32 14.17 -10.14 -14.76
CA GLY A 32 13.63 -8.97 -14.04
C GLY A 32 12.51 -9.31 -13.03
N ILE A 33 11.78 -10.39 -13.28
CA ILE A 33 10.76 -10.94 -12.38
C ILE A 33 11.41 -11.53 -11.12
N ALA A 34 12.48 -12.31 -11.26
CA ALA A 34 13.24 -12.86 -10.13
C ALA A 34 13.81 -11.74 -9.26
N LEU A 35 14.36 -10.69 -9.89
CA LEU A 35 14.87 -9.51 -9.17
C LEU A 35 13.77 -8.84 -8.34
N SER A 36 12.56 -8.71 -8.89
CA SER A 36 11.41 -8.12 -8.20
C SER A 36 10.99 -8.97 -6.99
N PHE A 37 11.00 -10.30 -7.13
CA PHE A 37 10.74 -11.22 -6.03
C PHE A 37 11.81 -11.15 -4.94
N TRP A 38 13.10 -11.08 -5.30
CA TRP A 38 14.19 -10.92 -4.33
C TRP A 38 14.13 -9.59 -3.59
N VAL A 39 13.80 -8.50 -4.29
CA VAL A 39 13.60 -7.18 -3.70
C VAL A 39 12.44 -7.22 -2.71
N LEU A 40 11.30 -7.81 -3.07
CA LEU A 40 10.17 -7.96 -2.16
C LEU A 40 10.50 -8.89 -0.98
N ALA A 41 11.18 -10.00 -1.24
CA ALA A 41 11.61 -10.96 -0.22
C ALA A 41 12.64 -10.36 0.74
N PHE A 42 13.35 -9.30 0.37
CA PHE A 42 14.25 -8.56 1.27
C PHE A 42 13.54 -7.41 1.99
N ILE A 43 12.70 -6.65 1.27
CA ILE A 43 11.97 -5.51 1.83
C ILE A 43 10.94 -5.95 2.87
N ILE A 44 10.25 -7.06 2.66
CA ILE A 44 9.23 -7.55 3.60
C ILE A 44 9.86 -7.88 4.97
N PRO A 45 10.89 -8.76 5.09
CA PRO A 45 11.58 -8.98 6.35
C PRO A 45 12.21 -7.72 6.92
N TRP A 46 12.81 -6.87 6.07
CA TRP A 46 13.39 -5.61 6.52
C TRP A 46 12.36 -4.69 7.19
N SER A 47 11.17 -4.57 6.62
CA SER A 47 10.07 -3.81 7.24
C SER A 47 9.56 -4.46 8.53
N LEU A 48 9.54 -5.79 8.59
CA LEU A 48 9.20 -6.60 9.77
C LEU A 48 10.29 -6.65 10.84
N THR A 49 11.37 -5.88 10.69
CA THR A 49 12.41 -5.77 11.72
C THR A 49 12.55 -4.36 12.28
N ARG A 50 11.80 -3.38 11.77
CA ARG A 50 11.80 -1.99 12.30
C ARG A 50 10.93 -1.83 13.54
N GLU A 51 11.16 -0.81 14.37
CA GLU A 51 10.34 -0.51 15.56
C GLU A 51 8.84 -0.70 15.37
N GLU A 52 8.16 -1.21 16.40
CA GLU A 52 6.72 -1.48 16.36
C GLU A 52 5.90 -0.22 16.09
N LYS A 53 6.36 0.93 16.61
CA LYS A 53 5.73 2.25 16.41
C LYS A 53 5.58 2.62 14.93
N VAL A 54 6.60 2.34 14.12
CA VAL A 54 6.60 2.67 12.68
C VAL A 54 5.84 1.62 11.87
N ARG A 55 5.80 0.37 12.34
CA ARG A 55 4.96 -0.67 11.71
C ARG A 55 3.47 -0.47 11.96
N LYS A 56 3.08 -0.01 13.14
CA LYS A 56 1.69 0.21 13.52
C LYS A 56 1.19 1.65 13.28
N SER A 57 2.07 2.55 12.83
CA SER A 57 1.66 3.93 12.52
C SER A 57 0.64 3.95 11.39
N LYS A 58 -0.47 4.66 11.60
CA LYS A 58 -1.49 4.84 10.57
C LYS A 58 -1.08 6.00 9.67
N ILE A 59 -1.07 5.79 8.37
CA ILE A 59 -0.84 6.87 7.40
C ILE A 59 -2.17 7.58 7.16
N CYS A 60 -2.16 8.91 7.22
CA CYS A 60 -3.32 9.72 6.90
C CYS A 60 -3.74 9.51 5.44
N VAL A 61 -4.99 9.09 5.22
CA VAL A 61 -5.55 8.89 3.87
C VAL A 61 -5.86 10.23 3.20
N ARG A 62 -6.17 11.27 3.99
CA ARG A 62 -6.41 12.64 3.55
C ARG A 62 -5.44 13.58 4.25
N SER A 63 -5.18 14.76 3.70
CA SER A 63 -4.36 15.76 4.40
C SER A 63 -5.09 16.26 5.65
N LYS A 64 -4.34 16.68 6.67
CA LYS A 64 -4.93 17.33 7.86
C LYS A 64 -5.69 18.60 7.45
N GLN A 65 -5.16 19.34 6.47
CA GLN A 65 -5.82 20.51 5.88
C GLN A 65 -7.21 20.19 5.32
N PHE A 66 -7.38 19.06 4.63
CA PHE A 66 -8.68 18.67 4.09
C PHE A 66 -9.72 18.51 5.21
N VAL A 67 -9.32 17.93 6.35
CA VAL A 67 -10.23 17.72 7.49
C VAL A 67 -10.63 19.07 8.09
N GLU A 68 -9.70 20.01 8.21
CA GLU A 68 -10.00 21.36 8.69
C GLU A 68 -10.95 22.10 7.75
N ASP A 69 -10.68 22.10 6.45
CA ASP A 69 -11.53 22.72 5.43
C ASP A 69 -12.92 22.07 5.39
N TYR A 70 -13.02 20.77 5.65
CA TYR A 70 -14.28 20.05 5.72
C TYR A 70 -15.09 20.45 6.97
N MET A 71 -14.42 20.60 8.10
CA MET A 71 -15.05 20.99 9.37
C MET A 71 -15.42 22.48 9.43
N ALA A 72 -14.72 23.34 8.67
CA ALA A 72 -15.03 24.76 8.54
C ALA A 72 -16.28 25.02 7.67
N ASP A 73 -16.66 24.08 6.80
CA ASP A 73 -17.81 24.20 5.92
C ASP A 73 -19.11 23.70 6.62
N PRO A 74 -20.07 24.60 6.90
CA PRO A 74 -21.31 24.24 7.58
C PRO A 74 -22.20 23.29 6.74
N MET A 75 -22.09 23.31 5.41
CA MET A 75 -22.88 22.41 4.55
C MET A 75 -22.35 20.97 4.61
N LYS A 76 -21.02 20.82 4.69
CA LYS A 76 -20.37 19.51 4.77
C LYS A 76 -20.55 18.87 6.14
N THR A 77 -20.42 19.64 7.21
CA THR A 77 -20.71 19.17 8.58
C THR A 77 -22.18 18.82 8.75
N ALA A 78 -23.11 19.58 8.18
CA ALA A 78 -24.53 19.23 8.16
C ALA A 78 -24.82 17.92 7.41
N SER A 79 -24.06 17.63 6.33
CA SER A 79 -24.15 16.34 5.62
C SER A 79 -23.72 15.16 6.49
N LEU A 80 -22.68 15.32 7.32
CA LEU A 80 -22.27 14.30 8.30
C LEU A 80 -23.27 14.15 9.44
N ALA A 81 -23.84 15.25 9.93
CA ALA A 81 -24.88 15.21 10.96
C ALA A 81 -26.12 14.44 10.47
N LYS A 82 -26.52 14.63 9.21
CA LYS A 82 -27.61 13.86 8.58
C LYS A 82 -27.32 12.36 8.49
N LYS A 83 -26.05 11.96 8.45
CA LYS A 83 -25.61 10.56 8.50
C LYS A 83 -25.56 9.99 9.92
N GLY A 84 -25.95 10.77 10.93
CA GLY A 84 -25.95 10.35 12.33
C GLY A 84 -24.58 10.46 13.01
N VAL A 85 -23.61 11.16 12.42
CA VAL A 85 -22.30 11.38 13.05
C VAL A 85 -22.39 12.60 13.96
N PRO A 86 -22.18 12.47 15.29
CA PRO A 86 -22.18 13.61 16.19
C PRO A 86 -20.97 14.50 15.91
N TYR A 87 -21.14 15.83 16.07
CA TYR A 87 -20.12 16.82 15.70
C TYR A 87 -18.75 16.56 16.33
N GLU A 88 -18.75 16.14 17.60
CA GLU A 88 -17.56 15.78 18.38
C GLU A 88 -16.72 14.66 17.71
N ASN A 89 -17.39 13.74 17.02
CA ASN A 89 -16.74 12.59 16.38
C ASN A 89 -16.54 12.76 14.87
N MET A 90 -16.95 13.89 14.28
CA MET A 90 -16.83 14.08 12.82
C MET A 90 -15.37 14.09 12.35
N ARG A 91 -14.45 14.65 13.15
CA ARG A 91 -13.01 14.63 12.83
C ARG A 91 -12.48 13.19 12.81
N ALA A 92 -12.70 12.44 13.89
CA ALA A 92 -12.30 11.04 13.99
C ALA A 92 -12.94 10.15 12.91
N TYR A 93 -14.18 10.46 12.49
CA TYR A 93 -14.86 9.79 11.38
C TYR A 93 -14.21 10.06 10.02
N LEU A 94 -13.76 11.30 9.79
CA LEU A 94 -13.08 11.68 8.55
C LEU A 94 -11.65 11.13 8.50
N GLN A 95 -10.96 11.14 9.64
CA GLN A 95 -9.58 10.72 9.77
C GLN A 95 -9.23 10.42 11.23
N GLY A 96 -8.53 9.31 11.47
CA GLY A 96 -8.05 8.97 12.81
C GLY A 96 -7.10 10.04 13.36
N GLU A 97 -7.24 10.37 14.64
CA GLU A 97 -6.45 11.42 15.32
C GLU A 97 -4.96 11.07 15.41
N ASP A 98 -4.64 9.78 15.38
CA ASP A 98 -3.29 9.22 15.50
C ASP A 98 -2.60 8.99 14.14
N CYS A 99 -3.17 9.52 13.04
CA CYS A 99 -2.56 9.35 11.73
C CYS A 99 -1.39 10.32 11.50
N LEU A 100 -0.38 9.83 10.78
CA LEU A 100 0.78 10.60 10.34
C LEU A 100 0.63 11.00 8.87
N GLU A 101 1.01 12.23 8.53
CA GLU A 101 1.06 12.58 7.11
C GLU A 101 2.17 11.79 6.42
N LEU A 102 1.99 11.48 5.14
CA LEU A 102 2.94 10.68 4.35
C LEU A 102 4.42 11.14 4.49
N PRO A 103 4.77 12.45 4.43
CA PRO A 103 6.15 12.88 4.64
C PRO A 103 6.66 12.66 6.06
N GLU A 104 5.82 12.87 7.08
CA GLU A 104 6.17 12.60 8.48
C GLU A 104 6.41 11.11 8.71
N TRP A 105 5.53 10.27 8.16
CA TRP A 105 5.67 8.82 8.18
C TRP A 105 6.96 8.37 7.49
N PHE A 106 7.32 8.96 6.34
CA PHE A 106 8.52 8.59 5.60
C PHE A 106 9.79 8.93 6.38
N GLU A 107 9.85 10.10 7.03
CA GLU A 107 10.97 10.46 7.90
C GLU A 107 11.05 9.55 9.13
N GLN A 108 9.92 9.18 9.74
CA GLN A 108 9.92 8.21 10.83
C GLN A 108 10.38 6.83 10.35
N ALA A 109 9.96 6.38 9.16
CA ALA A 109 10.37 5.11 8.57
C ALA A 109 11.86 5.06 8.24
N LYS A 110 12.43 6.18 7.76
CA LYS A 110 13.86 6.29 7.48
C LYS A 110 14.72 6.19 8.74
N ASN A 111 14.24 6.81 9.82
CA ASN A 111 14.98 6.90 11.08
C ASN A 111 14.63 5.81 12.10
N ALA A 112 13.62 4.98 11.80
CA ALA A 112 13.19 3.86 12.64
C ALA A 112 14.37 2.93 12.89
N LYS A 113 14.71 2.60 14.13
CA LYS A 113 15.76 1.60 14.39
C LYS A 113 15.21 0.19 14.18
N ALA A 114 16.11 -0.78 14.13
CA ALA A 114 15.66 -2.17 14.15
C ALA A 114 15.23 -2.57 15.58
N PHE A 115 14.26 -3.47 15.72
CA PHE A 115 13.66 -3.78 17.02
C PHE A 115 14.68 -4.27 18.06
N TRP A 116 15.72 -4.98 17.62
CA TRP A 116 16.82 -5.45 18.46
C TRP A 116 17.75 -4.34 18.96
N GLU A 117 17.75 -3.16 18.33
CA GLU A 117 18.53 -1.99 18.75
C GLU A 117 17.83 -1.16 19.83
N VAL A 118 16.51 -1.36 19.99
CA VAL A 118 15.65 -0.55 20.86
C VAL A 118 15.23 -1.31 22.11
N GLY A 119 15.46 -2.63 22.14
CA GLY A 119 15.10 -3.48 23.28
C GLY A 119 13.59 -3.61 23.48
N GLU A 120 12.79 -3.47 22.41
CA GLU A 120 11.34 -3.69 22.49
C GLU A 120 11.07 -5.20 22.71
N GLU A 121 10.64 -5.56 23.92
CA GLU A 121 10.16 -6.90 24.24
C GLU A 121 8.82 -7.15 23.53
N TYR A 122 8.83 -7.97 22.48
CA TYR A 122 7.59 -8.45 21.88
C TYR A 122 6.83 -9.35 22.86
N ARG A 123 5.82 -8.81 23.54
CA ARG A 123 4.71 -9.64 24.03
C ARG A 123 3.89 -10.07 22.82
N ILE A 124 4.13 -11.30 22.37
CA ILE A 124 3.23 -11.99 21.43
C ILE A 124 1.89 -12.15 22.18
N GLY A 125 0.91 -11.31 21.84
CA GLY A 125 -0.45 -11.36 22.35
C GLY A 125 -1.42 -11.76 21.25
#